data_AF-A0A398BKI6-F1
#
_entry.id   AF-A0A398BKI6-F1
#
_cell.length_a   1.000
_cell.length_b   1.000
_cell.length_c   1.000
_cell.angle_alpha   90.00
_cell.angle_beta   90.00
_cell.angle_gamma   90.00
#
_symmetry.space_group_name_H-M   'P 1'
#
loop_
_entity.id
_entity.type
_entity.pdbx_description
1 polymer ?
#
loop_
_entity_poly.entity_id
_entity_poly.type
_entity_poly.pdbx_seq_one_letter_code
_entity_poly.pdbx_strand_id
1 'polypeptide(L)'
;MRKASIIMLLILIGVFGTVIISQWEAFQEEGRETVQKRERKPSITISVETEKDGLLVKQEVRGLETGKVYRFDYPKMAKEVSCSGKDGRPCERLANYPSSFQIPKKGIIFSYRMAVQEELTSSMFDQWIVQIPDAKEWDIAINVTDKHHAGGSWAAGIPFKGDKQLDLIDYHAFKGENLYPALYWQKNELKNEKVQRGIEVYSVKGKRESAYDFSAIRSLSENGYISVVLGRGTGEKSGSGLIVSEDGILPKILEERVATALITQKIPSLSADERWLIEVLASLYTNQKPNSARAQAVLAELRRKMSEDQLKAFAASFSKENDSVSHQRLDELLSMATGKETRFLFLNKSSNTPFTPLTFFETRTMIVDGKKEGIIMILENGSAPLLPAKEIFSGLGFDVEVKHTQAGSTILLQKDKESYQFFENRSIFLHNGEEYGLLDRPFTVHSGKLFMEPEKIQSIFNVTITGNGEEIRLSHTDGTFKEDK
;
A
#
# COMPACT_ATOMS: atom_id res chain seq x y z
N MET A 1 25.78 -6.07 70.45
CA MET A 1 25.30 -6.60 69.15
C MET A 1 23.87 -6.18 68.80
N ARG A 2 22.85 -6.38 69.66
CA ARG A 2 21.44 -5.98 69.37
C ARG A 2 21.22 -4.51 68.95
N LYS A 3 21.87 -3.55 69.61
CA LYS A 3 21.71 -2.11 69.29
C LYS A 3 22.29 -1.72 67.92
N ALA A 4 23.43 -2.30 67.54
CA ALA A 4 24.06 -2.04 66.25
C ALA A 4 23.23 -2.62 65.08
N SER A 5 22.66 -3.81 65.27
CA SER A 5 21.76 -4.44 64.27
C SER A 5 20.46 -3.67 64.09
N ILE A 6 19.89 -3.09 65.17
CA ILE A 6 18.68 -2.26 65.08
C ILE A 6 18.97 -0.95 64.33
N ILE A 7 20.11 -0.32 64.60
CA ILE A 7 20.52 0.91 63.90
C ILE A 7 20.76 0.62 62.41
N MET A 8 21.42 -0.49 62.08
CA MET A 8 21.65 -0.90 60.70
C MET A 8 20.33 -1.19 59.95
N LEU A 9 19.35 -1.83 60.61
CA LEU A 9 18.03 -2.08 60.03
C LEU A 9 17.28 -0.78 59.76
N LEU A 10 17.32 0.19 60.68
CA LEU A 10 16.67 1.49 60.51
C LEU A 10 17.29 2.29 59.36
N ILE A 11 18.62 2.23 59.20
CA ILE A 11 19.31 2.84 58.05
C ILE A 11 18.87 2.15 56.75
N LEU A 12 18.78 0.82 56.74
CA LEU A 12 18.36 0.06 55.55
C LEU A 12 16.94 0.43 55.14
N ILE A 13 16.01 0.54 56.10
CA ILE A 13 14.62 0.96 55.85
C ILE A 13 14.56 2.39 55.34
N GLY A 14 15.39 3.29 55.88
CA GLY A 14 15.52 4.67 55.39
C GLY A 14 15.97 4.72 53.93
N VAL A 15 17.02 3.95 53.58
CA VAL A 15 17.53 3.88 52.20
C VAL A 15 16.48 3.31 51.25
N PHE A 16 15.85 2.18 51.59
CA PHE A 16 14.78 1.61 50.77
C PHE A 16 13.59 2.56 50.64
N GLY A 17 13.21 3.24 51.72
CA GLY A 17 12.15 4.25 51.70
C GLY A 17 12.45 5.38 50.74
N THR A 18 13.68 5.93 50.78
CA THR A 18 14.09 7.00 49.86
C THR A 18 14.12 6.56 48.40
N VAL A 19 14.56 5.33 48.11
CA VAL A 19 14.57 4.79 46.74
C VAL A 19 13.15 4.52 46.24
N ILE A 20 12.25 4.02 47.09
CA ILE A 20 10.84 3.80 46.70
C ILE A 20 10.14 5.14 46.46
N ILE A 21 10.37 6.14 47.31
CA ILE A 21 9.81 7.48 47.12
C ILE A 21 10.36 8.11 45.85
N SER A 22 11.67 8.00 45.57
CA SER A 22 12.24 8.55 44.34
C SER A 22 11.73 7.82 43.09
N GLN A 23 11.53 6.50 43.15
CA GLN A 23 10.92 5.75 42.05
C GLN A 23 9.43 6.09 41.88
N TRP A 24 8.72 6.36 42.98
CA TRP A 24 7.33 6.79 42.95
C TRP A 24 7.19 8.21 42.37
N GLU A 25 8.06 9.14 42.76
CA GLU A 25 8.13 10.49 42.21
C GLU A 25 8.53 10.47 40.73
N ALA A 26 9.55 9.68 40.35
CA ALA A 26 9.94 9.51 38.95
C ALA A 26 8.80 8.90 38.10
N PHE A 27 8.05 7.92 38.63
CA PHE A 27 6.87 7.37 37.96
C PHE A 27 5.74 8.40 37.81
N GLN A 28 5.56 9.29 38.81
CA GLN A 28 4.58 10.38 38.75
C GLN A 28 5.03 11.53 37.84
N GLU A 29 6.34 11.80 37.74
CA GLU A 29 6.94 12.79 36.84
C GLU A 29 6.97 12.29 35.38
N GLU A 30 7.31 11.02 35.11
CA GLU A 30 7.06 10.41 33.79
C GLU A 30 5.57 10.47 33.43
N GLY A 31 4.68 10.37 34.42
CA GLY A 31 3.24 10.56 34.28
C GLY A 31 2.76 12.02 34.16
N ARG A 32 3.60 13.03 34.42
CA ARG A 32 3.26 14.47 34.42
C ARG A 32 3.99 15.28 33.35
N GLU A 33 5.27 15.06 33.11
CA GLU A 33 6.06 15.75 32.08
C GLU A 33 5.76 15.24 30.66
N THR A 34 5.26 14.00 30.51
CA THR A 34 4.74 13.52 29.21
C THR A 34 3.35 14.06 28.85
N VAL A 35 2.70 14.84 29.72
CA VAL A 35 1.30 15.28 29.56
C VAL A 35 1.17 16.67 28.93
N GLN A 36 2.22 17.48 28.92
CA GLN A 36 2.18 18.82 28.35
C GLN A 36 3.22 18.96 27.23
N LYS A 37 2.78 18.83 25.96
CA LYS A 37 3.49 19.12 24.68
C LYS A 37 3.99 17.97 23.78
N ARG A 38 3.61 16.71 24.02
CA ARG A 38 3.41 15.80 22.86
C ARG A 38 1.94 15.86 22.50
N GLU A 39 1.61 16.25 21.27
CA GLU A 39 0.31 15.93 20.69
C GLU A 39 0.08 14.43 20.94
N ARG A 40 -0.84 14.11 21.86
CA ARG A 40 -1.05 12.72 22.26
C ARG A 40 -1.62 11.99 21.06
N LYS A 41 -0.80 11.17 20.40
CA LYS A 41 -1.24 10.26 19.33
C LYS A 41 -2.55 9.59 19.80
N PRO A 42 -3.64 9.70 19.02
CA PRO A 42 -4.90 9.05 19.38
C PRO A 42 -4.71 7.56 19.65
N SER A 43 -5.47 7.02 20.61
CA SER A 43 -5.32 5.64 21.05
C SER A 43 -6.66 4.98 21.32
N ILE A 44 -6.80 3.72 20.93
CA ILE A 44 -7.94 2.86 21.23
C ILE A 44 -7.50 1.76 22.21
N THR A 45 -8.24 1.60 23.30
CA THR A 45 -8.09 0.45 24.21
C THR A 45 -9.39 -0.33 24.21
N ILE A 46 -9.32 -1.61 23.90
CA ILE A 46 -10.46 -2.52 23.85
C ILE A 46 -10.31 -3.54 24.97
N SER A 47 -11.33 -3.67 25.79
CA SER A 47 -11.46 -4.72 26.79
C SER A 47 -12.58 -5.66 26.37
N VAL A 48 -12.26 -6.94 26.26
CA VAL A 48 -13.17 -8.02 25.90
C VAL A 48 -13.31 -8.92 27.11
N GLU A 49 -14.52 -9.11 27.59
CA GLU A 49 -14.84 -10.10 28.62
C GLU A 49 -15.69 -11.21 27.98
N THR A 50 -15.29 -12.47 28.19
CA THR A 50 -16.09 -13.61 27.75
C THR A 50 -17.27 -13.83 28.70
N GLU A 51 -18.46 -14.01 28.14
CA GLU A 51 -19.68 -14.45 28.83
C GLU A 51 -20.19 -15.74 28.15
N LYS A 52 -21.07 -16.50 28.81
CA LYS A 52 -21.62 -17.76 28.24
C LYS A 52 -22.21 -17.59 26.84
N ASP A 53 -22.88 -16.46 26.59
CA ASP A 53 -23.68 -16.24 25.38
C ASP A 53 -22.99 -15.25 24.41
N GLY A 54 -21.73 -14.87 24.68
CA GLY A 54 -21.01 -13.94 23.81
C GLY A 54 -19.85 -13.19 24.42
N LEU A 55 -19.52 -12.06 23.80
CA LEU A 55 -18.45 -11.15 24.21
C LEU A 55 -19.04 -9.82 24.66
N LEU A 56 -18.67 -9.40 25.87
CA LEU A 56 -18.89 -8.03 26.34
C LEU A 56 -17.69 -7.18 25.95
N VAL A 57 -17.90 -6.20 25.09
CA VAL A 57 -16.83 -5.35 24.56
C VAL A 57 -16.96 -3.94 25.10
N LYS A 58 -15.84 -3.43 25.64
CA LYS A 58 -15.68 -2.03 26.03
C LYS A 58 -14.55 -1.42 25.23
N GLN A 59 -14.86 -0.41 24.43
CA GLN A 59 -13.90 0.32 23.61
C GLN A 59 -13.74 1.74 24.12
N GLU A 60 -12.53 2.07 24.56
CA GLU A 60 -12.16 3.40 25.04
C GLU A 60 -11.30 4.11 23.99
N VAL A 61 -11.73 5.33 23.64
CA VAL A 61 -11.10 6.17 22.62
C VAL A 61 -10.56 7.44 23.27
N ARG A 62 -9.26 7.69 23.11
CA ARG A 62 -8.54 8.85 23.66
C ARG A 62 -7.79 9.62 22.56
N GLY A 63 -7.48 10.89 22.83
CA GLY A 63 -6.70 11.74 21.94
C GLY A 63 -7.50 12.44 20.84
N LEU A 64 -8.83 12.28 20.82
CA LEU A 64 -9.71 13.07 19.97
C LEU A 64 -9.81 14.52 20.45
N GLU A 65 -9.98 15.44 19.50
CA GLU A 65 -10.13 16.87 19.77
C GLU A 65 -11.45 17.14 20.52
N THR A 66 -11.34 17.75 21.70
CA THR A 66 -12.51 18.03 22.55
C THR A 66 -13.41 19.06 21.88
N GLY A 67 -14.73 18.81 21.88
CA GLY A 67 -15.71 19.72 21.29
C GLY A 67 -15.89 19.59 19.78
N LYS A 68 -15.01 18.86 19.08
CA LYS A 68 -15.19 18.50 17.67
C LYS A 68 -16.17 17.34 17.52
N VAL A 69 -16.83 17.27 16.37
CA VAL A 69 -17.77 16.22 16.00
C VAL A 69 -17.05 15.17 15.18
N TYR A 70 -17.22 13.89 15.54
CA TYR A 70 -16.71 12.75 14.79
C TYR A 70 -17.83 11.77 14.47
N ARG A 71 -17.74 11.12 13.30
CA ARG A 71 -18.61 10.01 12.92
C ARG A 71 -18.03 8.69 13.43
N PHE A 72 -18.91 7.82 13.91
CA PHE A 72 -18.57 6.48 14.38
C PHE A 72 -19.44 5.45 13.66
N ASP A 73 -18.83 4.38 13.16
CA ASP A 73 -19.57 3.29 12.51
C ASP A 73 -19.59 2.07 13.43
N TYR A 74 -20.79 1.68 13.86
CA TYR A 74 -20.97 0.54 14.77
C TYR A 74 -20.84 -0.80 14.03
N PRO A 75 -20.27 -1.84 14.67
CA PRO A 75 -20.25 -3.19 14.11
C PRO A 75 -21.67 -3.70 13.87
N LYS A 76 -21.92 -4.32 12.71
CA LYS A 76 -23.25 -4.89 12.37
C LYS A 76 -23.74 -5.94 13.37
N MET A 77 -22.82 -6.61 14.05
CA MET A 77 -23.08 -7.68 15.01
C MET A 77 -23.27 -7.17 16.45
N ALA A 78 -23.07 -5.88 16.70
CA ALA A 78 -23.16 -5.30 18.02
C ALA A 78 -24.63 -5.14 18.45
N LYS A 79 -24.93 -5.63 19.65
CA LYS A 79 -26.21 -5.44 20.35
C LYS A 79 -25.98 -4.60 21.60
N GLU A 80 -27.06 -4.00 22.11
CA GLU A 80 -27.04 -3.25 23.38
C GLU A 80 -25.96 -2.15 23.41
N VAL A 81 -25.79 -1.45 22.28
CA VAL A 81 -24.75 -0.43 22.13
C VAL A 81 -25.06 0.78 23.01
N SER A 82 -24.10 1.14 23.87
CA SER A 82 -24.12 2.31 24.71
C SER A 82 -22.86 3.15 24.51
N CYS A 83 -23.01 4.46 24.76
CA CYS A 83 -21.93 5.44 24.61
C CYS A 83 -21.93 6.36 25.82
N SER A 84 -20.75 6.56 26.41
CA SER A 84 -20.56 7.50 27.53
C SER A 84 -19.23 8.26 27.43
N GLY A 85 -19.19 9.45 28.01
CA GLY A 85 -17.94 10.12 28.35
C GLY A 85 -17.25 9.43 29.53
N LYS A 86 -15.97 9.75 29.75
CA LYS A 86 -15.23 9.25 30.92
C LYS A 86 -15.80 9.65 32.27
N ASP A 87 -16.55 10.74 32.31
CA ASP A 87 -17.30 11.21 33.47
C ASP A 87 -18.60 10.44 33.70
N GLY A 88 -18.88 9.41 32.88
CA GLY A 88 -20.07 8.56 32.97
C GLY A 88 -21.32 9.17 32.32
N ARG A 89 -21.24 10.39 31.78
CA ARG A 89 -22.39 11.03 31.12
C ARG A 89 -22.66 10.39 29.76
N PRO A 90 -23.92 10.16 29.38
CA PRO A 90 -24.26 9.67 28.05
C PRO A 90 -23.73 10.61 26.96
N CYS A 91 -23.31 10.05 25.82
CA CYS A 91 -22.85 10.86 24.69
C CYS A 91 -24.00 11.70 24.10
N GLU A 92 -23.75 12.99 23.87
CA GLU A 92 -24.71 13.89 23.23
C GLU A 92 -24.79 13.61 21.72
N ARG A 93 -25.97 13.17 21.27
CA ARG A 93 -26.24 12.88 19.86
C ARG A 93 -26.59 14.16 19.10
N LEU A 94 -26.08 14.31 17.89
CA LEU A 94 -26.54 15.33 16.96
C LEU A 94 -27.83 14.88 16.27
N ALA A 95 -28.88 15.69 16.35
CA ALA A 95 -30.23 15.35 15.87
C ALA A 95 -30.28 14.88 14.41
N ASN A 96 -29.37 15.38 13.56
CA ASN A 96 -29.33 15.09 12.12
C ASN A 96 -28.37 13.94 11.74
N TYR A 97 -27.56 13.44 12.68
CA TYR A 97 -26.53 12.42 12.42
C TYR A 97 -26.46 11.43 13.59
N PRO A 98 -27.22 10.32 13.56
CA PRO A 98 -27.43 9.44 14.72
C PRO A 98 -26.16 8.74 15.21
N SER A 99 -25.08 8.71 14.42
CA SER A 99 -23.80 8.11 14.74
C SER A 99 -22.65 9.13 14.87
N SER A 100 -23.00 10.42 15.00
CA SER A 100 -22.02 11.50 15.20
C SER A 100 -22.17 12.12 16.58
N PHE A 101 -21.04 12.25 17.28
CA PHE A 101 -20.99 12.72 18.66
C PHE A 101 -19.99 13.86 18.79
N GLN A 102 -20.35 14.83 19.63
CA GLN A 102 -19.39 15.83 20.11
C GLN A 102 -18.49 15.18 21.18
N ILE A 103 -17.17 15.34 21.04
CA ILE A 103 -16.23 14.65 21.92
C ILE A 103 -16.16 15.32 23.31
N PRO A 104 -16.46 14.58 24.40
CA PRO A 104 -16.37 15.09 25.75
C PRO A 104 -14.92 15.21 26.21
N LYS A 105 -14.69 15.98 27.28
CA LYS A 105 -13.35 16.11 27.90
C LYS A 105 -12.83 14.72 28.29
N LYS A 106 -11.60 14.39 27.85
CA LYS A 106 -10.84 13.14 28.15
C LYS A 106 -11.23 11.89 27.35
N GLY A 107 -12.13 11.98 26.36
CA GLY A 107 -12.43 10.89 25.43
C GLY A 107 -13.77 10.18 25.68
N ILE A 108 -14.05 9.17 24.85
CA ILE A 108 -15.36 8.51 24.71
C ILE A 108 -15.22 7.00 24.93
N ILE A 109 -16.26 6.38 25.47
CA ILE A 109 -16.33 4.95 25.78
C ILE A 109 -17.57 4.37 25.13
N PHE A 110 -17.38 3.32 24.33
CA PHE A 110 -18.44 2.48 23.81
C PHE A 110 -18.51 1.16 24.57
N SER A 111 -19.71 0.69 24.85
CA SER A 111 -19.93 -0.64 25.44
C SER A 111 -21.06 -1.34 24.70
N TYR A 112 -20.83 -2.59 24.30
CA TYR A 112 -21.75 -3.37 23.49
C TYR A 112 -21.50 -4.87 23.65
N ARG A 113 -22.47 -5.68 23.23
CA ARG A 113 -22.39 -7.13 23.25
C ARG A 113 -22.32 -7.70 21.84
N MET A 114 -21.54 -8.77 21.68
CA MET A 114 -21.49 -9.55 20.44
C MET A 114 -21.86 -10.99 20.75
N ALA A 115 -22.86 -11.53 20.06
CA ALA A 115 -23.25 -12.91 20.25
C ALA A 115 -22.21 -13.86 19.62
N VAL A 116 -21.89 -14.95 20.33
CA VAL A 116 -21.09 -16.07 19.82
C VAL A 116 -22.01 -17.27 19.71
N GLN A 117 -21.96 -18.02 18.61
CA GLN A 117 -22.77 -19.23 18.48
C GLN A 117 -22.16 -20.33 19.37
N GLU A 118 -22.97 -20.91 20.25
CA GLU A 118 -22.55 -21.84 21.33
C GLU A 118 -21.85 -23.12 20.84
N GLU A 119 -21.98 -23.48 19.55
CA GLU A 119 -21.44 -24.73 18.98
C GLU A 119 -20.12 -24.56 18.20
N LEU A 120 -19.55 -23.36 18.15
CA LEU A 120 -18.37 -23.11 17.31
C LEU A 120 -17.07 -23.59 17.97
N THR A 121 -16.33 -24.45 17.27
CA THR A 121 -14.95 -24.84 17.63
C THR A 121 -13.94 -23.71 17.41
N SER A 122 -14.30 -22.72 16.58
CA SER A 122 -13.54 -21.50 16.35
C SER A 122 -14.42 -20.34 15.87
N SER A 123 -14.05 -19.11 16.22
CA SER A 123 -14.75 -17.88 15.83
C SER A 123 -13.75 -16.83 15.35
N MET A 124 -14.08 -16.15 14.25
CA MET A 124 -13.34 -14.98 13.75
C MET A 124 -14.25 -13.76 13.81
N PHE A 125 -13.76 -12.71 14.45
CA PHE A 125 -14.41 -11.41 14.56
C PHE A 125 -13.62 -10.43 13.69
N ASP A 126 -14.20 -10.05 12.56
CA ASP A 126 -13.66 -9.01 11.69
C ASP A 126 -14.60 -7.80 11.71
N GLN A 127 -14.05 -6.58 11.59
CA GLN A 127 -14.82 -5.33 11.72
C GLN A 127 -15.72 -5.27 12.97
N TRP A 128 -15.24 -5.84 14.08
CA TRP A 128 -15.98 -6.07 15.32
C TRP A 128 -15.87 -4.92 16.34
N ILE A 129 -15.15 -3.86 15.99
CA ILE A 129 -14.95 -2.65 16.80
C ILE A 129 -15.59 -1.43 16.15
N VAL A 130 -15.98 -0.46 16.98
CA VAL A 130 -16.52 0.82 16.50
C VAL A 130 -15.46 1.53 15.68
N GLN A 131 -15.78 1.79 14.42
CA GLN A 131 -14.85 2.42 13.48
C GLN A 131 -14.97 3.94 13.53
N ILE A 132 -13.85 4.61 13.26
CA ILE A 132 -13.75 6.07 13.21
C ILE A 132 -13.21 6.42 11.82
N PRO A 133 -14.05 6.67 10.81
CA PRO A 133 -13.58 6.84 9.44
C PRO A 133 -12.60 8.00 9.24
N ASP A 134 -12.75 9.06 10.04
CA ASP A 134 -11.93 10.27 9.95
C ASP A 134 -10.58 10.15 10.68
N ALA A 135 -10.31 9.00 11.29
CA ALA A 135 -9.12 8.72 12.07
C ALA A 135 -8.02 8.07 11.23
N LYS A 136 -6.83 8.68 11.23
CA LYS A 136 -5.61 8.10 10.68
C LYS A 136 -4.57 7.95 11.80
N GLU A 137 -3.83 6.83 11.78
CA GLU A 137 -2.69 6.54 12.68
C GLU A 137 -2.97 6.48 14.19
N TRP A 138 -3.48 5.35 14.68
CA TRP A 138 -3.80 5.16 16.10
C TRP A 138 -3.07 3.97 16.69
N ASP A 139 -2.69 4.10 17.95
CA ASP A 139 -2.26 2.94 18.73
C ASP A 139 -3.48 2.15 19.19
N ILE A 140 -3.46 0.84 19.00
CA ILE A 140 -4.52 -0.05 19.48
C ILE A 140 -3.98 -1.04 20.50
N ALA A 141 -4.73 -1.26 21.57
CA ALA A 141 -4.51 -2.33 22.53
C ALA A 141 -5.79 -3.14 22.73
N ILE A 142 -5.68 -4.46 22.70
CA ILE A 142 -6.78 -5.38 22.99
C ILE A 142 -6.39 -6.20 24.22
N ASN A 143 -7.27 -6.19 25.21
CA ASN A 143 -7.16 -7.01 26.40
C ASN A 143 -8.36 -7.94 26.46
N VAL A 144 -8.13 -9.24 26.46
CA VAL A 144 -9.17 -10.27 26.60
C VAL A 144 -9.08 -10.87 27.99
N THR A 145 -10.21 -10.95 28.68
CA THR A 145 -10.38 -11.62 29.97
C THR A 145 -11.37 -12.75 29.79
N ASP A 146 -10.87 -13.98 29.80
CA ASP A 146 -11.70 -15.18 29.73
C ASP A 146 -12.12 -15.61 31.13
N LYS A 147 -13.40 -15.40 31.48
CA LYS A 147 -13.95 -15.70 32.82
C LYS A 147 -14.43 -17.13 33.01
N HIS A 148 -14.59 -17.86 31.92
CA HIS A 148 -15.21 -19.18 31.96
C HIS A 148 -14.19 -20.31 31.87
N HIS A 149 -12.90 -20.00 31.76
CA HIS A 149 -11.84 -20.97 31.48
C HIS A 149 -12.29 -21.95 30.40
N ALA A 150 -12.89 -21.41 29.33
CA ALA A 150 -13.48 -22.24 28.27
C ALA A 150 -12.43 -23.12 27.58
N GLY A 151 -11.14 -22.90 27.89
CA GLY A 151 -10.00 -23.50 27.25
C GLY A 151 -9.81 -22.87 25.87
N GLY A 152 -8.57 -22.86 25.39
CA GLY A 152 -8.26 -22.44 24.04
C GLY A 152 -7.32 -21.26 23.96
N SER A 153 -7.35 -20.58 22.82
CA SER A 153 -6.35 -19.55 22.52
C SER A 153 -6.90 -18.45 21.66
N TRP A 154 -6.44 -17.24 21.99
CA TRP A 154 -6.76 -16.02 21.28
C TRP A 154 -5.59 -15.62 20.37
N ALA A 155 -5.91 -15.14 19.18
CA ALA A 155 -4.98 -14.50 18.27
C ALA A 155 -5.62 -13.21 17.75
N ALA A 156 -4.81 -12.18 17.48
CA ALA A 156 -5.31 -10.91 16.98
C ALA A 156 -4.48 -10.46 15.78
N GLY A 157 -5.07 -9.64 14.91
CA GLY A 157 -4.37 -9.00 13.79
C GLY A 157 -3.36 -7.91 14.17
N ILE A 158 -2.84 -7.97 15.41
CA ILE A 158 -1.83 -7.09 16.01
C ILE A 158 -0.91 -7.90 16.94
N PRO A 159 0.34 -7.44 17.18
CA PRO A 159 1.34 -8.14 17.99
C PRO A 159 0.86 -8.59 19.36
N PHE A 160 1.14 -9.85 19.67
CA PHE A 160 0.97 -10.40 21.01
C PHE A 160 1.97 -9.78 22.00
N LYS A 161 1.48 -9.41 23.18
CA LYS A 161 2.29 -8.84 24.28
C LYS A 161 2.49 -9.80 25.43
N GLY A 162 1.53 -10.68 25.67
CA GLY A 162 1.64 -11.69 26.71
C GLY A 162 0.28 -12.13 27.20
N ASP A 163 0.29 -13.25 27.91
CA ASP A 163 -0.85 -13.82 28.58
C ASP A 163 -0.52 -14.10 30.06
N LYS A 164 -1.56 -14.22 30.86
CA LYS A 164 -1.46 -14.64 32.26
C LYS A 164 -2.67 -15.48 32.63
N GLN A 165 -2.40 -16.74 32.95
CA GLN A 165 -3.37 -17.63 33.57
C GLN A 165 -3.45 -17.32 35.07
N LEU A 166 -4.66 -17.08 35.56
CA LEU A 166 -4.98 -16.86 36.97
C LEU A 166 -6.03 -17.89 37.40
N ASP A 167 -6.23 -18.04 38.72
CA ASP A 167 -7.10 -19.09 39.28
C ASP A 167 -8.56 -19.06 38.78
N LEU A 168 -9.05 -17.90 38.34
CA LEU A 168 -10.45 -17.67 37.95
C LEU A 168 -10.63 -17.03 36.56
N ILE A 169 -9.54 -16.57 35.94
CA ILE A 169 -9.57 -15.92 34.63
C ILE A 169 -8.30 -16.21 33.84
N ASP A 170 -8.40 -16.22 32.52
CA ASP A 170 -7.24 -16.15 31.62
C ASP A 170 -7.18 -14.76 30.97
N TYR A 171 -6.01 -14.13 31.01
CA TYR A 171 -5.79 -12.78 30.48
C TYR A 171 -4.89 -12.82 29.25
N HIS A 172 -5.29 -12.19 28.16
CA HIS A 172 -4.48 -12.05 26.94
C HIS A 172 -4.37 -10.60 26.51
N ALA A 173 -3.16 -10.14 26.18
CA ALA A 173 -2.90 -8.77 25.76
C ALA A 173 -2.23 -8.70 24.38
N PHE A 174 -2.76 -7.81 23.53
CA PHE A 174 -2.25 -7.50 22.21
C PHE A 174 -2.09 -5.98 22.05
N LYS A 175 -1.04 -5.52 21.36
CA LYS A 175 -0.82 -4.09 21.12
C LYS A 175 0.01 -3.84 19.87
N GLY A 176 -0.48 -2.95 19.00
CA GLY A 176 0.26 -2.52 17.81
C GLY A 176 -0.47 -1.46 16.99
N GLU A 177 -0.12 -1.41 15.71
CA GLU A 177 -0.59 -0.41 14.74
C GLU A 177 -1.39 -1.14 13.64
N ASN A 178 -2.69 -1.25 13.87
CA ASN A 178 -3.70 -1.66 12.88
C ASN A 178 -5.02 -1.13 13.43
N LEU A 179 -5.69 -0.22 12.72
CA LEU A 179 -6.86 0.48 13.25
C LEU A 179 -8.02 -0.47 13.56
N TYR A 180 -8.17 -1.55 12.79
CA TYR A 180 -9.33 -2.46 12.86
C TYR A 180 -8.87 -3.92 12.79
N PRO A 181 -8.11 -4.43 13.76
CA PRO A 181 -7.56 -5.77 13.70
C PRO A 181 -8.64 -6.82 13.93
N ALA A 182 -8.57 -7.91 13.18
CA ALA A 182 -9.40 -9.07 13.43
C ALA A 182 -9.02 -9.73 14.76
N LEU A 183 -9.99 -10.35 15.42
CA LEU A 183 -9.80 -11.16 16.62
C LEU A 183 -10.25 -12.59 16.32
N TYR A 184 -9.46 -13.56 16.73
CA TYR A 184 -9.75 -14.98 16.50
C TYR A 184 -9.65 -15.74 17.82
N TRP A 185 -10.57 -16.68 17.99
CA TRP A 185 -10.57 -17.63 19.09
C TRP A 185 -10.81 -19.04 18.57
N GLN A 186 -10.13 -20.00 19.17
CA GLN A 186 -10.45 -21.41 19.01
C GLN A 186 -10.29 -22.15 20.33
N LYS A 187 -11.02 -23.26 20.46
CA LYS A 187 -11.03 -24.09 21.67
C LYS A 187 -9.71 -24.81 21.91
N ASN A 188 -8.94 -25.12 20.87
CA ASN A 188 -7.66 -25.81 21.00
C ASN A 188 -6.55 -24.83 21.36
N GLU A 189 -5.71 -25.18 22.33
CA GLU A 189 -4.55 -24.38 22.70
C GLU A 189 -3.55 -24.23 21.53
N LEU A 190 -3.06 -23.00 21.36
CA LEU A 190 -2.08 -22.59 20.38
C LEU A 190 -0.88 -21.98 21.08
N LYS A 191 0.31 -22.31 20.60
CA LYS A 191 1.56 -21.65 20.97
C LYS A 191 1.82 -20.55 19.96
N ASN A 192 2.04 -19.33 20.44
CA ASN A 192 2.50 -18.20 19.63
C ASN A 192 4.02 -18.27 19.43
N GLU A 193 4.47 -18.06 18.20
CA GLU A 193 5.87 -18.03 17.83
C GLU A 193 6.16 -16.86 16.88
N LYS A 194 7.20 -16.10 17.20
CA LYS A 194 7.72 -15.03 16.34
C LYS A 194 8.69 -15.64 15.34
N VAL A 195 8.19 -15.97 14.15
CA VAL A 195 8.99 -16.58 13.08
C VAL A 195 9.84 -15.56 12.32
N GLN A 196 9.32 -14.33 12.17
CA GLN A 196 10.01 -13.21 11.55
C GLN A 196 9.46 -11.90 12.13
N ARG A 197 10.22 -10.80 12.03
CA ARG A 197 9.69 -9.47 12.35
C ARG A 197 8.43 -9.20 11.51
N GLY A 198 7.33 -8.89 12.18
CA GLY A 198 6.02 -8.65 11.54
C GLY A 198 5.20 -9.90 11.23
N ILE A 199 5.69 -11.10 11.53
CA ILE A 199 4.95 -12.35 11.30
C ILE A 199 4.99 -13.19 12.57
N GLU A 200 3.81 -13.46 13.12
CA GLU A 200 3.62 -14.36 14.25
C GLU A 200 2.75 -15.55 13.83
N VAL A 201 3.17 -16.75 14.21
CA VAL A 201 2.46 -18.00 13.88
C VAL A 201 1.93 -18.61 15.17
N TYR A 202 0.67 -18.99 15.15
CA TYR A 202 -0.03 -19.69 16.22
C TYR A 202 -0.30 -21.12 15.76
N SER A 203 0.27 -22.12 16.44
CA SER A 203 0.15 -23.52 16.05
C SER A 203 0.03 -24.45 17.26
N VAL A 204 -0.41 -25.70 17.03
CA VAL A 204 -0.47 -26.70 18.09
C VAL A 204 0.95 -27.11 18.53
N LYS A 205 1.20 -27.09 19.85
CA LYS A 205 2.49 -27.40 20.49
C LYS A 205 3.12 -28.70 19.96
N GLY A 206 4.41 -28.67 19.61
CA GLY A 206 5.17 -29.83 19.15
C GLY A 206 5.11 -30.11 17.65
N LYS A 207 4.49 -29.23 16.84
CA LYS A 207 4.49 -29.32 15.37
C LYS A 207 5.20 -28.11 14.72
N ARG A 208 6.20 -28.43 13.89
CA ARG A 208 6.78 -27.62 12.79
C ARG A 208 7.15 -26.17 13.11
N GLU A 209 7.94 -25.97 14.18
CA GLU A 209 8.59 -24.70 14.54
C GLU A 209 9.57 -24.18 13.44
N SER A 210 9.92 -25.00 12.43
CA SER A 210 10.97 -24.70 11.44
C SER A 210 10.58 -24.92 9.97
N ALA A 211 9.30 -25.17 9.65
CA ALA A 211 8.90 -25.57 8.28
C ALA A 211 8.52 -24.40 7.36
N TYR A 212 8.26 -23.22 7.92
CA TYR A 212 7.81 -22.05 7.17
C TYR A 212 8.92 -21.01 7.11
N ASP A 213 9.38 -20.73 5.89
CA ASP A 213 10.34 -19.66 5.61
C ASP A 213 9.59 -18.49 4.96
N PHE A 214 9.77 -17.30 5.54
CA PHE A 214 9.19 -16.04 5.05
C PHE A 214 10.29 -15.05 4.62
N SER A 215 11.51 -15.54 4.37
CA SER A 215 12.67 -14.72 4.00
C SER A 215 12.44 -13.90 2.73
N ALA A 216 11.72 -14.45 1.74
CA ALA A 216 11.42 -13.77 0.48
C ALA A 216 10.53 -12.53 0.66
N ILE A 217 9.75 -12.48 1.74
CA ILE A 217 8.79 -11.40 2.05
C ILE A 217 9.23 -10.55 3.24
N ARG A 218 10.49 -10.67 3.69
CA ARG A 218 11.02 -9.95 4.85
C ARG A 218 10.84 -8.44 4.75
N SER A 219 11.14 -7.84 3.60
CA SER A 219 11.00 -6.38 3.44
C SER A 219 9.55 -5.91 3.57
N LEU A 220 8.56 -6.74 3.21
CA LEU A 220 7.15 -6.42 3.41
C LEU A 220 6.77 -6.47 4.90
N SER A 221 7.27 -7.46 5.63
CA SER A 221 6.89 -7.67 7.04
C SER A 221 7.63 -6.75 8.01
N GLU A 222 8.71 -6.07 7.61
CA GLU A 222 9.42 -5.12 8.47
C GLU A 222 8.56 -3.90 8.87
N ASN A 223 7.67 -3.48 7.97
CA ASN A 223 6.76 -2.33 8.10
C ASN A 223 5.28 -2.76 8.10
N GLY A 224 5.00 -4.03 8.40
CA GLY A 224 3.65 -4.59 8.45
C GLY A 224 3.53 -5.64 9.54
N TYR A 225 2.31 -6.09 9.81
CA TYR A 225 2.08 -7.17 10.76
C TYR A 225 0.97 -8.11 10.30
N ILE A 226 1.25 -9.41 10.38
CA ILE A 226 0.30 -10.49 10.17
C ILE A 226 0.45 -11.55 11.26
N SER A 227 -0.67 -11.93 11.87
CA SER A 227 -0.81 -13.17 12.62
C SER A 227 -1.30 -14.29 11.72
N VAL A 228 -0.68 -15.45 11.81
CA VAL A 228 -1.09 -16.68 11.09
C VAL A 228 -1.52 -17.71 12.12
N VAL A 229 -2.74 -18.22 12.02
CA VAL A 229 -3.24 -19.31 12.84
C VAL A 229 -3.30 -20.58 12.00
N LEU A 230 -2.63 -21.64 12.48
CA LEU A 230 -2.63 -22.97 11.87
C LEU A 230 -3.46 -23.92 12.73
N GLY A 231 -4.71 -24.14 12.32
CA GLY A 231 -5.69 -24.93 13.06
C GLY A 231 -6.33 -26.02 12.20
N ARG A 232 -6.56 -27.21 12.77
CA ARG A 232 -7.23 -28.31 12.05
C ARG A 232 -8.74 -28.12 11.97
N GLY A 233 -9.30 -28.30 10.78
CA GLY A 233 -10.75 -28.24 10.56
C GLY A 233 -11.35 -26.86 10.86
N THR A 234 -10.53 -25.81 10.85
CA THR A 234 -10.96 -24.43 11.15
C THR A 234 -11.44 -23.69 9.91
N GLY A 235 -11.12 -24.23 8.72
CA GLY A 235 -11.37 -23.62 7.43
C GLY A 235 -10.46 -22.42 7.16
N GLU A 236 -10.40 -22.03 5.89
CA GLU A 236 -9.60 -20.87 5.46
C GLU A 236 -10.35 -19.58 5.76
N LYS A 237 -9.75 -18.71 6.57
CA LYS A 237 -10.32 -17.41 6.92
C LYS A 237 -9.25 -16.32 6.85
N SER A 238 -9.66 -15.10 6.57
CA SER A 238 -8.76 -13.94 6.59
C SER A 238 -9.53 -12.72 7.06
N GLY A 239 -8.91 -11.96 7.95
CA GLY A 239 -9.38 -10.69 8.44
C GLY A 239 -8.23 -9.69 8.52
N SER A 240 -8.52 -8.47 8.94
CA SER A 240 -7.50 -7.43 9.03
C SER A 240 -6.35 -7.85 9.96
N GLY A 241 -5.15 -8.07 9.38
CA GLY A 241 -3.95 -8.45 10.14
C GLY A 241 -3.87 -9.92 10.54
N LEU A 242 -4.85 -10.77 10.17
CA LEU A 242 -4.91 -12.15 10.64
C LEU A 242 -5.36 -13.12 9.54
N ILE A 243 -4.64 -14.23 9.40
CA ILE A 243 -4.95 -15.33 8.49
C ILE A 243 -5.15 -16.59 9.31
N VAL A 244 -6.18 -17.37 9.00
CA VAL A 244 -6.40 -18.72 9.54
C VAL A 244 -6.29 -19.70 8.39
N SER A 245 -5.45 -20.72 8.57
CA SER A 245 -5.23 -21.77 7.58
C SER A 245 -5.14 -23.15 8.19
N GLU A 246 -5.35 -24.15 7.35
CA GLU A 246 -5.30 -25.55 7.76
C GLU A 246 -3.88 -25.96 8.20
N ASP A 247 -3.80 -26.74 9.27
CA ASP A 247 -2.54 -27.37 9.70
C ASP A 247 -2.00 -28.28 8.58
N GLY A 248 -0.78 -28.01 8.12
CA GLY A 248 -0.14 -28.74 7.03
C GLY A 248 -0.21 -28.07 5.64
N ILE A 249 -0.72 -26.84 5.55
CA ILE A 249 -0.62 -26.02 4.35
C ILE A 249 0.81 -26.02 3.78
N LEU A 250 0.92 -26.06 2.44
CA LEU A 250 2.21 -26.01 1.77
C LEU A 250 2.91 -24.67 2.07
N PRO A 251 4.21 -24.67 2.44
CA PRO A 251 4.90 -23.43 2.82
C PRO A 251 4.82 -22.31 1.79
N LYS A 252 4.94 -22.64 0.49
CA LYS A 252 4.85 -21.65 -0.59
C LYS A 252 3.47 -21.01 -0.72
N ILE A 253 2.40 -21.79 -0.52
CA ILE A 253 1.03 -21.26 -0.52
C ILE A 253 0.83 -20.32 0.67
N LEU A 254 1.36 -20.68 1.85
CA LEU A 254 1.26 -19.82 3.02
C LEU A 254 2.07 -18.53 2.84
N GLU A 255 3.29 -18.61 2.29
CA GLU A 255 4.13 -17.45 1.96
C GLU A 255 3.41 -16.47 1.01
N GLU A 256 2.77 -16.98 -0.05
CA GLU A 256 1.99 -16.16 -1.00
C GLU A 256 0.80 -15.47 -0.31
N ARG A 257 0.09 -16.19 0.56
CA ARG A 257 -1.05 -15.63 1.32
C ARG A 257 -0.61 -14.53 2.28
N VAL A 258 0.50 -14.74 3.00
CA VAL A 258 1.04 -13.72 3.90
C VAL A 258 1.52 -12.50 3.09
N ALA A 259 2.18 -12.70 1.95
CA ALA A 259 2.58 -11.61 1.06
C ALA A 259 1.36 -10.80 0.59
N THR A 260 0.33 -11.49 0.10
CA THR A 260 -0.93 -10.92 -0.36
C THR A 260 -1.58 -10.07 0.73
N ALA A 261 -1.64 -10.59 1.96
CA ALA A 261 -2.23 -9.87 3.09
C ALA A 261 -1.44 -8.61 3.48
N LEU A 262 -0.11 -8.69 3.54
CA LEU A 262 0.77 -7.53 3.81
C LEU A 262 0.64 -6.45 2.72
N ILE A 263 0.57 -6.85 1.45
CA ILE A 263 0.39 -5.93 0.33
C ILE A 263 -1.00 -5.28 0.37
N THR A 264 -2.04 -6.06 0.69
CA THR A 264 -3.42 -5.54 0.81
C THR A 264 -3.53 -4.46 1.87
N GLN A 265 -2.81 -4.58 3.00
CA GLN A 265 -2.77 -3.54 4.04
C GLN A 265 -2.21 -2.21 3.52
N LYS A 266 -1.24 -2.25 2.60
CA LYS A 266 -0.65 -1.05 1.97
C LYS A 266 -1.51 -0.47 0.86
N ILE A 267 -2.46 -1.24 0.31
CA ILE A 267 -3.32 -0.82 -0.81
C ILE A 267 -4.80 -1.10 -0.48
N PRO A 268 -5.37 -0.40 0.53
CA PRO A 268 -6.68 -0.76 1.09
C PRO A 268 -7.88 -0.46 0.18
N SER A 269 -7.70 0.32 -0.89
CA SER A 269 -8.80 0.86 -1.71
C SER A 269 -8.83 0.33 -3.14
N LEU A 270 -8.57 -0.97 -3.32
CA LEU A 270 -8.70 -1.62 -4.63
C LEU A 270 -10.11 -2.12 -4.90
N SER A 271 -10.63 -1.82 -6.08
CA SER A 271 -11.83 -2.47 -6.60
C SER A 271 -11.55 -3.92 -7.01
N ALA A 272 -12.59 -4.71 -7.24
CA ALA A 272 -12.45 -6.12 -7.60
C ALA A 272 -11.62 -6.32 -8.89
N ASP A 273 -11.76 -5.42 -9.86
CA ASP A 273 -11.05 -5.42 -11.14
C ASP A 273 -9.60 -4.89 -11.05
N GLU A 274 -9.17 -4.44 -9.88
CA GLU A 274 -7.79 -3.98 -9.62
C GLU A 274 -6.99 -4.99 -8.78
N ARG A 275 -7.64 -6.04 -8.24
CA ARG A 275 -7.00 -7.03 -7.35
C ARG A 275 -5.82 -7.77 -7.99
N TRP A 276 -5.77 -7.83 -9.33
CA TRP A 276 -4.63 -8.38 -10.07
C TRP A 276 -3.30 -7.72 -9.66
N LEU A 277 -3.33 -6.47 -9.20
CA LEU A 277 -2.16 -5.73 -8.77
C LEU A 277 -1.50 -6.35 -7.54
N ILE A 278 -2.31 -6.85 -6.59
CA ILE A 278 -1.80 -7.54 -5.40
C ILE A 278 -1.05 -8.80 -5.81
N GLU A 279 -1.58 -9.54 -6.79
CA GLU A 279 -0.92 -10.75 -7.32
C GLU A 279 0.41 -10.41 -7.99
N VAL A 280 0.49 -9.36 -8.81
CA VAL A 280 1.75 -8.92 -9.44
C VAL A 280 2.79 -8.60 -8.37
N LEU A 281 2.43 -7.79 -7.37
CA LEU A 281 3.33 -7.41 -6.30
C LEU A 281 3.76 -8.64 -5.48
N ALA A 282 2.83 -9.51 -5.09
CA ALA A 282 3.14 -10.74 -4.34
C ALA A 282 4.09 -11.66 -5.13
N SER A 283 3.89 -11.78 -6.44
CA SER A 283 4.77 -12.53 -7.34
C SER A 283 6.18 -11.95 -7.46
N LEU A 284 6.35 -10.63 -7.35
CA LEU A 284 7.69 -10.01 -7.32
C LEU A 284 8.50 -10.42 -6.09
N TYR A 285 7.86 -10.59 -4.92
CA TYR A 285 8.55 -11.04 -3.70
C TYR A 285 8.75 -12.55 -3.65
N THR A 286 7.69 -13.31 -3.95
CA THR A 286 7.66 -14.76 -3.75
C THR A 286 8.20 -15.56 -4.94
N ASN A 287 8.38 -14.90 -6.08
CA ASN A 287 8.68 -15.51 -7.39
C ASN A 287 7.66 -16.57 -7.83
N GLN A 288 6.44 -16.53 -7.28
CA GLN A 288 5.35 -17.42 -7.67
C GLN A 288 4.57 -16.86 -8.85
N LYS A 289 3.96 -17.72 -9.66
CA LYS A 289 3.20 -17.28 -10.84
C LYS A 289 1.84 -16.69 -10.42
N PRO A 290 1.45 -15.50 -10.91
CA PRO A 290 0.12 -14.95 -10.64
C PRO A 290 -1.00 -15.84 -11.19
N ASN A 291 -2.16 -15.81 -10.55
CA ASN A 291 -3.31 -16.63 -10.95
C ASN A 291 -4.08 -15.99 -12.11
N SER A 292 -4.28 -14.67 -12.07
CA SER A 292 -5.04 -13.94 -13.08
C SER A 292 -4.24 -13.68 -14.36
N ALA A 293 -4.91 -13.76 -15.51
CA ALA A 293 -4.30 -13.48 -16.80
C ALA A 293 -3.75 -12.04 -16.89
N ARG A 294 -4.44 -11.08 -16.26
CA ARG A 294 -4.00 -9.68 -16.20
C ARG A 294 -2.69 -9.55 -15.42
N ALA A 295 -2.59 -10.16 -14.25
CA ALA A 295 -1.36 -10.13 -13.47
C ALA A 295 -0.20 -10.83 -14.18
N GLN A 296 -0.45 -11.95 -14.86
CA GLN A 296 0.55 -12.63 -15.67
C GLN A 296 1.07 -11.75 -16.81
N ALA A 297 0.19 -11.06 -17.55
CA ALA A 297 0.57 -10.16 -18.63
C ALA A 297 1.40 -8.97 -18.12
N VAL A 298 0.96 -8.34 -17.02
CA VAL A 298 1.68 -7.22 -16.40
C VAL A 298 3.06 -7.66 -15.90
N LEU A 299 3.14 -8.78 -15.18
CA LEU A 299 4.42 -9.29 -14.65
C LEU A 299 5.38 -9.68 -15.78
N ALA A 300 4.88 -10.29 -16.86
CA ALA A 300 5.68 -10.63 -18.02
C ALA A 300 6.24 -9.36 -18.69
N GLU A 301 5.43 -8.32 -18.82
CA GLU A 301 5.86 -7.05 -19.39
C GLU A 301 6.94 -6.36 -18.54
N LEU A 302 6.76 -6.33 -17.22
CA LEU A 302 7.76 -5.81 -16.28
C LEU A 302 9.09 -6.58 -16.43
N ARG A 303 9.06 -7.92 -16.41
CA ARG A 303 10.25 -8.78 -16.56
C ARG A 303 10.94 -8.68 -17.91
N ARG A 304 10.19 -8.32 -18.96
CA ARG A 304 10.72 -8.14 -20.31
C ARG A 304 11.43 -6.79 -20.47
N LYS A 305 10.96 -5.76 -19.78
CA LYS A 305 11.38 -4.37 -19.97
C LYS A 305 12.32 -3.85 -18.88
N MET A 306 12.40 -4.54 -17.75
CA MET A 306 13.23 -4.15 -16.61
C MET A 306 14.26 -5.23 -16.30
N SER A 307 15.43 -4.82 -15.81
CA SER A 307 16.42 -5.75 -15.27
C SER A 307 15.99 -6.29 -13.91
N GLU A 308 16.57 -7.41 -13.48
CA GLU A 308 16.34 -7.97 -12.15
C GLU A 308 16.66 -6.98 -11.02
N ASP A 309 17.68 -6.14 -11.20
CA ASP A 309 18.04 -5.11 -10.21
C ASP A 309 17.01 -3.98 -10.16
N GLN A 310 16.43 -3.59 -11.30
CA GLN A 310 15.34 -2.61 -11.34
C GLN A 310 14.07 -3.16 -10.69
N LEU A 311 13.73 -4.43 -10.92
CA LEU A 311 12.59 -5.07 -10.27
C LEU A 311 12.77 -5.16 -8.75
N LYS A 312 13.98 -5.53 -8.29
CA LYS A 312 14.32 -5.53 -6.86
C LYS A 312 14.27 -4.14 -6.25
N ALA A 313 14.79 -3.12 -6.95
CA ALA A 313 14.74 -1.73 -6.49
C ALA A 313 13.29 -1.23 -6.37
N PHE A 314 12.44 -1.56 -7.34
CA PHE A 314 11.01 -1.26 -7.29
C PHE A 314 10.33 -1.93 -6.08
N ALA A 315 10.51 -3.24 -5.90
CA ALA A 315 9.96 -3.97 -4.76
C ALA A 315 10.47 -3.40 -3.41
N ALA A 316 11.79 -3.18 -3.28
CA ALA A 316 12.37 -2.59 -2.08
C ALA A 316 11.81 -1.20 -1.76
N SER A 317 11.52 -0.39 -2.78
CA SER A 317 10.94 0.94 -2.60
C SER A 317 9.48 0.85 -2.16
N PHE A 318 8.68 -0.04 -2.78
CA PHE A 318 7.31 -0.30 -2.33
C PHE A 318 7.24 -0.76 -0.87
N SER A 319 8.15 -1.64 -0.45
CA SER A 319 8.19 -2.15 0.93
C SER A 319 8.38 -1.03 1.99
N LYS A 320 9.05 0.07 1.60
CA LYS A 320 9.36 1.21 2.48
C LYS A 320 8.24 2.25 2.57
N GLU A 321 7.21 2.16 1.74
CA GLU A 321 6.08 3.08 1.82
C GLU A 321 5.31 2.85 3.12
N ASN A 322 5.12 3.91 3.91
CA ASN A 322 4.38 3.85 5.18
C ASN A 322 2.90 4.18 5.02
N ASP A 323 2.56 4.92 3.96
CA ASP A 323 1.20 5.34 3.65
C ASP A 323 0.51 4.38 2.68
N SER A 324 -0.81 4.57 2.53
CA SER A 324 -1.57 3.88 1.48
C SER A 324 -1.02 4.22 0.10
N VAL A 325 -0.70 3.19 -0.68
CA VAL A 325 -0.06 3.35 -1.98
C VAL A 325 -1.12 3.39 -3.09
N SER A 326 -1.06 4.41 -3.95
CA SER A 326 -1.93 4.54 -5.13
C SER A 326 -1.27 3.99 -6.41
N HIS A 327 -2.04 3.85 -7.48
CA HIS A 327 -1.49 3.45 -8.79
C HIS A 327 -0.45 4.45 -9.31
N GLN A 328 -0.72 5.75 -9.15
CA GLN A 328 0.22 6.81 -9.52
C GLN A 328 1.50 6.70 -8.71
N ARG A 329 1.39 6.43 -7.40
CA ARG A 329 2.56 6.23 -6.55
C ARG A 329 3.39 5.03 -7.00
N LEU A 330 2.75 3.94 -7.42
CA LEU A 330 3.49 2.79 -7.96
C LEU A 330 4.22 3.12 -9.27
N ASP A 331 3.62 3.93 -10.13
CA ASP A 331 4.29 4.42 -11.35
C ASP A 331 5.48 5.34 -11.02
N GLU A 332 5.39 6.17 -9.99
CA GLU A 332 6.53 6.95 -9.49
C GLU A 332 7.65 6.04 -8.98
N LEU A 333 7.31 4.99 -8.21
CA LEU A 333 8.28 4.02 -7.73
C LEU A 333 8.93 3.22 -8.87
N LEU A 334 8.17 2.85 -9.89
CA LEU A 334 8.72 2.26 -11.12
C LEU A 334 9.67 3.25 -11.79
N SER A 335 9.29 4.52 -11.87
CA SER A 335 10.11 5.56 -12.50
C SER A 335 11.42 5.80 -11.76
N MET A 336 11.41 5.75 -10.42
CA MET A 336 12.63 5.83 -9.60
C MET A 336 13.54 4.62 -9.82
N ALA A 337 12.97 3.43 -9.96
CA ALA A 337 13.74 2.20 -10.19
C ALA A 337 14.41 2.17 -11.56
N THR A 338 13.79 2.78 -12.59
CA THR A 338 14.29 2.76 -13.97
C THR A 338 15.04 4.03 -14.36
N GLY A 339 14.86 5.13 -13.62
CA GLY A 339 15.30 6.47 -14.00
C GLY A 339 14.47 7.11 -15.11
N LYS A 340 13.33 6.52 -15.48
CA LYS A 340 12.50 6.95 -16.62
C LYS A 340 11.03 7.02 -16.22
N GLU A 341 10.34 8.06 -16.64
CA GLU A 341 8.93 8.26 -16.30
C GLU A 341 8.04 7.18 -16.92
N THR A 342 7.00 6.76 -16.21
CA THR A 342 5.98 5.85 -16.74
C THR A 342 4.60 6.13 -16.12
N ARG A 343 3.55 5.61 -16.78
CA ARG A 343 2.15 5.63 -16.29
C ARG A 343 1.50 4.26 -16.42
N PHE A 344 2.32 3.21 -16.49
CA PHE A 344 1.91 1.87 -16.88
C PHE A 344 0.86 1.27 -15.93
N LEU A 345 1.06 1.34 -14.62
CA LEU A 345 0.12 0.77 -13.64
C LEU A 345 -1.16 1.60 -13.57
N PHE A 346 -1.07 2.92 -13.67
CA PHE A 346 -2.24 3.80 -13.75
C PHE A 346 -3.09 3.52 -14.99
N LEU A 347 -2.46 3.39 -16.17
CA LEU A 347 -3.16 3.13 -17.43
C LEU A 347 -3.76 1.71 -17.49
N ASN A 348 -3.21 0.76 -16.72
CA ASN A 348 -3.70 -0.61 -16.66
C ASN A 348 -4.59 -0.92 -15.45
N LYS A 349 -4.90 0.08 -14.62
CA LYS A 349 -5.64 -0.03 -13.34
C LYS A 349 -6.82 -1.01 -13.40
N SER A 350 -7.77 -0.79 -14.30
CA SER A 350 -8.93 -1.68 -14.45
C SER A 350 -8.65 -2.86 -15.38
N SER A 351 -8.99 -4.08 -14.95
CA SER A 351 -8.92 -5.27 -15.79
C SER A 351 -9.83 -5.21 -17.03
N ASN A 352 -10.81 -4.31 -17.06
CA ASN A 352 -11.74 -4.11 -18.17
C ASN A 352 -11.21 -3.17 -19.27
N THR A 353 -10.06 -2.53 -19.03
CA THR A 353 -9.43 -1.66 -20.01
C THR A 353 -8.46 -2.44 -20.90
N PRO A 354 -8.34 -2.08 -22.20
CA PRO A 354 -7.32 -2.64 -23.08
C PRO A 354 -5.94 -2.60 -22.41
N PHE A 355 -5.17 -3.68 -22.57
CA PHE A 355 -3.83 -3.73 -22.03
C PHE A 355 -2.95 -2.68 -22.71
N THR A 356 -2.34 -1.80 -21.91
CA THR A 356 -1.40 -0.79 -22.39
C THR A 356 0.01 -1.26 -22.09
N PRO A 357 0.90 -1.47 -23.09
CA PRO A 357 2.28 -1.91 -22.85
C PRO A 357 3.07 -0.96 -21.95
N LEU A 358 4.14 -1.47 -21.33
CA LEU A 358 5.04 -0.64 -20.53
C LEU A 358 5.88 0.23 -21.46
N THR A 359 5.65 1.53 -21.36
CA THR A 359 6.43 2.56 -22.06
C THR A 359 7.12 3.46 -21.06
N PHE A 360 8.32 3.88 -21.44
CA PHE A 360 9.14 4.81 -20.67
C PHE A 360 9.26 6.13 -21.41
N PHE A 361 9.25 7.21 -20.64
CA PHE A 361 9.47 8.55 -21.12
C PHE A 361 10.76 9.10 -20.52
N GLU A 362 11.58 9.68 -21.37
CA GLU A 362 12.82 10.34 -20.98
C GLU A 362 12.77 11.79 -21.43
N THR A 363 13.23 12.71 -20.59
CA THR A 363 13.35 14.12 -20.98
C THR A 363 14.76 14.40 -21.47
N ARG A 364 14.88 15.03 -22.64
CA ARG A 364 16.17 15.45 -23.21
C ARG A 364 16.12 16.90 -23.64
N THR A 365 17.26 17.57 -23.56
CA THR A 365 17.40 18.93 -24.10
C THR A 365 17.41 18.88 -25.62
N MET A 366 16.56 19.68 -26.27
CA MET A 366 16.55 19.85 -27.72
C MET A 366 17.35 21.09 -28.13
N ILE A 367 18.28 20.88 -29.06
CA ILE A 367 19.11 21.91 -29.66
C ILE A 367 18.85 21.88 -31.17
N VAL A 368 18.49 23.02 -31.76
CA VAL A 368 18.28 23.16 -33.20
C VAL A 368 19.26 24.17 -33.76
N ASP A 369 20.03 23.78 -34.77
CA ASP A 369 21.05 24.61 -35.43
C ASP A 369 21.97 25.33 -34.42
N GLY A 370 22.35 24.61 -33.36
CA GLY A 370 23.24 25.11 -32.29
C GLY A 370 22.55 25.91 -31.18
N LYS A 371 21.25 26.22 -31.30
CA LYS A 371 20.47 26.96 -30.30
C LYS A 371 19.62 26.03 -29.44
N LYS A 372 19.66 26.21 -28.13
CA LYS A 372 18.79 25.49 -27.20
C LYS A 372 17.34 25.94 -27.40
N GLU A 373 16.47 25.02 -27.78
CA GLU A 373 15.05 25.28 -28.03
C GLU A 373 14.15 24.84 -26.87
N GLY A 374 14.53 23.79 -26.13
CA GLY A 374 13.73 23.38 -24.97
C GLY A 374 14.07 22.00 -24.42
N ILE A 375 13.14 21.43 -23.67
CA ILE A 375 13.17 20.05 -23.19
C ILE A 375 12.05 19.30 -23.89
N ILE A 376 12.37 18.14 -24.47
CA ILE A 376 11.41 17.27 -25.14
C ILE A 376 11.30 15.95 -24.41
N MET A 377 10.14 15.30 -24.54
CA MET A 377 9.85 14.00 -23.95
C MET A 377 9.96 12.93 -25.04
N ILE A 378 11.01 12.12 -24.96
CA ILE A 378 11.27 10.98 -25.84
C ILE A 378 10.52 9.77 -25.31
N LEU A 379 9.85 9.05 -26.22
CA LEU A 379 9.16 7.81 -25.91
C LEU A 379 10.07 6.63 -26.26
N GLU A 380 10.47 5.85 -25.26
CA GLU A 380 11.15 4.59 -25.48
C GLU A 380 10.13 3.47 -25.67
N ASN A 381 9.97 3.02 -26.92
CA ASN A 381 9.08 1.92 -27.26
C ASN A 381 9.79 0.87 -28.13
N GLY A 382 10.53 -0.03 -27.49
CA GLY A 382 11.24 -1.11 -28.19
C GLY A 382 12.68 -0.72 -28.49
N SER A 383 13.13 -0.95 -29.73
CA SER A 383 14.54 -0.82 -30.13
C SER A 383 14.97 0.61 -30.45
N ALA A 384 14.04 1.47 -30.87
CA ALA A 384 14.33 2.84 -31.30
C ALA A 384 13.53 3.85 -30.46
N PRO A 385 14.17 4.95 -29.99
CA PRO A 385 13.47 6.04 -29.32
C PRO A 385 12.59 6.78 -30.33
N LEU A 386 11.35 7.07 -29.95
CA LEU A 386 10.42 7.84 -30.75
C LEU A 386 10.44 9.31 -30.29
N LEU A 387 10.57 10.23 -31.23
CA LEU A 387 10.68 11.66 -30.97
C LEU A 387 9.32 12.34 -31.08
N PRO A 388 9.01 13.31 -30.20
CA PRO A 388 7.73 13.99 -30.21
C PRO A 388 7.63 14.91 -31.43
N ALA A 389 6.83 14.51 -32.41
CA ALA A 389 6.86 15.07 -33.76
C ALA A 389 6.56 16.57 -33.77
N LYS A 390 5.57 17.01 -33.00
CA LYS A 390 5.15 18.42 -32.98
C LYS A 390 6.31 19.31 -32.52
N GLU A 391 6.97 18.95 -31.43
CA GLU A 391 8.08 19.69 -30.84
C GLU A 391 9.29 19.71 -31.77
N ILE A 392 9.63 18.58 -32.40
CA ILE A 392 10.72 18.49 -33.38
C ILE A 392 10.46 19.39 -34.58
N PHE A 393 9.28 19.29 -35.21
CA PHE A 393 8.95 20.07 -36.40
C PHE A 393 8.78 21.55 -36.10
N SER A 394 8.20 21.91 -34.96
CA SER A 394 8.13 23.31 -34.52
C SER A 394 9.54 23.88 -34.30
N GLY A 395 10.44 23.11 -33.70
CA GLY A 395 11.85 23.49 -33.53
C GLY A 395 12.58 23.68 -34.86
N LEU A 396 12.28 22.87 -35.86
CA LEU A 396 12.77 23.01 -37.23
C LEU A 396 12.11 24.17 -38.02
N GLY A 397 11.17 24.89 -37.42
CA GLY A 397 10.49 26.05 -38.02
C GLY A 397 9.26 25.71 -38.87
N PHE A 398 8.67 24.53 -38.71
CA PHE A 398 7.40 24.19 -39.33
C PHE A 398 6.20 24.58 -38.45
N ASP A 399 5.17 25.12 -39.08
CA ASP A 399 3.83 25.19 -38.50
C ASP A 399 3.17 23.81 -38.57
N VAL A 400 2.74 23.29 -37.42
CA VAL A 400 2.16 21.93 -37.29
C VAL A 400 0.67 22.01 -37.01
N GLU A 401 -0.16 21.58 -37.97
CA GLU A 401 -1.61 21.47 -37.83
C GLU A 401 -2.05 20.00 -37.86
N VAL A 402 -2.87 19.58 -36.90
CA VAL A 402 -3.46 18.24 -36.85
C VAL A 402 -4.97 18.35 -37.00
N LYS A 403 -5.52 17.78 -38.06
CA LYS A 403 -6.95 17.73 -38.33
C LYS A 403 -7.49 16.34 -38.08
N HIS A 404 -8.42 16.22 -37.14
CA HIS A 404 -9.11 14.96 -36.88
C HIS A 404 -10.38 14.87 -37.74
N THR A 405 -10.50 13.80 -38.52
CA THR A 405 -11.70 13.52 -39.34
C THR A 405 -12.23 12.13 -39.03
N GLN A 406 -13.43 11.81 -39.50
CA GLN A 406 -14.00 10.46 -39.38
C GLN A 406 -13.17 9.38 -40.10
N ALA A 407 -12.34 9.77 -41.08
CA ALA A 407 -11.46 8.87 -41.83
C ALA A 407 -10.07 8.71 -41.19
N GLY A 408 -9.81 9.38 -40.06
CA GLY A 408 -8.52 9.43 -39.38
C GLY A 408 -7.95 10.85 -39.29
N SER A 409 -6.78 10.97 -38.68
CA SER A 409 -6.08 12.24 -38.51
C SER A 409 -5.22 12.55 -39.74
N THR A 410 -5.15 13.84 -40.10
CA THR A 410 -4.25 14.38 -41.11
C THR A 410 -3.31 15.37 -40.43
N ILE A 411 -2.01 15.23 -40.69
CA ILE A 411 -0.97 16.10 -40.17
C ILE A 411 -0.46 16.96 -41.32
N LEU A 412 -0.54 18.27 -41.17
CA LEU A 412 -0.02 19.26 -42.12
C LEU A 412 1.17 19.97 -41.47
N LEU A 413 2.31 19.95 -42.16
CA LEU A 413 3.53 20.67 -41.79
C LEU A 413 3.83 21.70 -42.87
N GLN A 414 3.95 22.97 -42.50
CA GLN A 414 4.22 24.05 -43.45
C GLN A 414 5.43 24.88 -43.02
N LYS A 415 6.34 25.14 -43.96
CA LYS A 415 7.51 26.02 -43.76
C LYS A 415 7.86 26.70 -45.09
N ASP A 416 7.81 28.02 -45.12
CA ASP A 416 8.06 28.82 -46.32
C ASP A 416 7.21 28.38 -47.52
N LYS A 417 7.82 27.73 -48.53
CA LYS A 417 7.14 27.18 -49.72
C LYS A 417 6.94 25.66 -49.64
N GLU A 418 7.42 25.03 -48.59
CA GLU A 418 7.35 23.59 -48.38
C GLU A 418 6.10 23.23 -47.57
N SER A 419 5.35 22.27 -48.07
CA SER A 419 4.15 21.74 -47.42
C SER A 419 4.18 20.21 -47.46
N TYR A 420 4.11 19.59 -46.28
CA TYR A 420 3.99 18.15 -46.13
C TYR A 420 2.65 17.79 -45.53
N GLN A 421 1.95 16.82 -46.12
CA GLN A 421 0.68 16.32 -45.61
C GLN A 421 0.75 14.81 -45.42
N PHE A 422 0.57 14.38 -44.18
CA PHE A 422 0.58 12.97 -43.80
C PHE A 422 -0.80 12.50 -43.36
N PHE A 423 -1.07 11.21 -43.57
CA PHE A 423 -2.33 10.59 -43.20
C PHE A 423 -2.07 9.47 -42.20
N GLU A 424 -2.79 9.48 -41.07
CA GLU A 424 -2.65 8.49 -40.01
C GLU A 424 -2.87 7.04 -40.51
N ASN A 425 -3.75 6.88 -41.50
CA ASN A 425 -4.22 5.59 -41.99
C ASN A 425 -3.69 5.23 -43.39
N ARG A 426 -2.67 5.93 -43.91
CA ARG A 426 -2.08 5.62 -45.21
C ARG A 426 -0.55 5.64 -45.17
N SER A 427 0.08 4.76 -45.94
CA SER A 427 1.55 4.74 -46.13
C SER A 427 1.97 5.63 -47.31
N ILE A 428 1.42 6.85 -47.36
CA ILE A 428 1.77 7.88 -48.35
C ILE A 428 1.84 9.23 -47.65
N PHE A 429 2.56 10.18 -48.25
CA PHE A 429 2.49 11.59 -47.88
C PHE A 429 2.46 12.45 -49.13
N LEU A 430 1.93 13.67 -49.01
CA LEU A 430 2.02 14.67 -50.06
C LEU A 430 3.12 15.65 -49.72
N HIS A 431 4.01 15.94 -50.65
CA HIS A 431 5.00 17.02 -50.54
C HIS A 431 4.78 17.99 -51.69
N ASN A 432 4.45 19.23 -51.35
CA ASN A 432 4.03 20.28 -52.30
C ASN A 432 2.90 19.85 -53.26
N GLY A 433 2.05 18.91 -52.82
CA GLY A 433 0.94 18.37 -53.58
C GLY A 433 1.27 17.11 -54.40
N GLU A 434 2.53 16.71 -54.49
CA GLU A 434 2.94 15.45 -55.13
C GLU A 434 2.94 14.28 -54.14
N GLU A 435 2.51 13.10 -54.59
CA GLU A 435 2.35 11.91 -53.75
C GLU A 435 3.62 11.06 -53.70
N TYR A 436 4.05 10.71 -52.49
CA TYR A 436 5.21 9.87 -52.21
C TYR A 436 4.81 8.67 -51.35
N GLY A 437 5.33 7.49 -51.71
CA GLY A 437 5.10 6.25 -50.98
C GLY A 437 6.01 6.10 -49.76
N LEU A 438 5.48 5.47 -48.71
CA LEU A 438 6.22 5.08 -47.51
C LEU A 438 6.17 3.56 -47.33
N LEU A 439 7.25 2.97 -46.81
CA LEU A 439 7.28 1.54 -46.47
C LEU A 439 6.28 1.21 -45.36
N ASP A 440 6.08 2.13 -44.43
CA ASP A 440 5.17 1.99 -43.30
C ASP A 440 4.63 3.36 -42.86
N ARG A 441 3.90 3.36 -41.74
CA ARG A 441 3.29 4.58 -41.22
C ARG A 441 4.35 5.46 -40.54
N PRO A 442 4.39 6.76 -40.86
CA PRO A 442 5.43 7.66 -40.37
C PRO A 442 5.25 8.08 -38.91
N PHE A 443 4.00 8.08 -38.42
CA PHE A 443 3.69 8.50 -37.05
C PHE A 443 3.16 7.35 -36.21
N THR A 444 3.60 7.33 -34.95
CA THR A 444 3.01 6.55 -33.87
C THR A 444 2.25 7.47 -32.93
N VAL A 445 1.00 7.14 -32.62
CA VAL A 445 0.20 7.87 -31.64
C VAL A 445 0.36 7.18 -30.28
N HIS A 446 0.79 7.92 -29.26
CA HIS A 446 0.85 7.45 -27.89
C HIS A 446 0.23 8.47 -26.94
N SER A 447 -0.82 8.06 -26.22
CA SER A 447 -1.60 8.96 -25.32
C SER A 447 -2.05 10.25 -26.02
N GLY A 448 -2.46 10.16 -27.29
CA GLY A 448 -2.92 11.31 -28.08
C GLY A 448 -1.82 12.24 -28.60
N LYS A 449 -0.54 11.94 -28.35
CA LYS A 449 0.61 12.67 -28.89
C LYS A 449 1.21 11.91 -30.08
N LEU A 450 1.69 12.65 -31.06
CA LEU A 450 2.35 12.12 -32.26
C LEU A 450 3.84 11.98 -32.02
N PHE A 451 4.36 10.80 -32.35
CA PHE A 451 5.79 10.52 -32.32
C PHE A 451 6.25 9.97 -33.66
N MET A 452 7.53 10.16 -33.99
CA MET A 452 8.15 9.71 -35.22
C MET A 452 9.55 9.16 -34.93
N GLU A 453 9.96 8.16 -35.71
CA GLU A 453 11.31 7.59 -35.64
C GLU A 453 12.35 8.59 -36.16
N PRO A 454 13.50 8.77 -35.49
CA PRO A 454 14.56 9.67 -35.93
C PRO A 454 14.95 9.42 -37.38
N GLU A 455 15.08 8.17 -37.80
CA GLU A 455 15.49 7.77 -39.14
C GLU A 455 14.51 8.28 -40.21
N LYS A 456 13.20 8.28 -39.90
CA LYS A 456 12.16 8.81 -40.78
C LYS A 456 12.18 10.32 -40.88
N ILE A 457 12.48 11.01 -39.77
CA ILE A 457 12.64 12.47 -39.79
C ILE A 457 13.85 12.83 -40.66
N GLN A 458 14.96 12.12 -40.49
CA GLN A 458 16.17 12.37 -41.28
C GLN A 458 15.94 12.13 -42.77
N SER A 459 15.28 11.03 -43.14
CA SER A 459 15.07 10.66 -44.55
C SER A 459 14.06 11.54 -45.28
N ILE A 460 12.97 11.97 -44.61
CA ILE A 460 11.90 12.74 -45.25
C ILE A 460 12.22 14.23 -45.30
N PHE A 461 12.91 14.78 -44.28
CA PHE A 461 13.08 16.23 -44.11
C PHE A 461 14.51 16.71 -44.32
N ASN A 462 15.44 15.82 -44.68
CA ASN A 462 16.85 16.14 -44.88
C ASN A 462 17.45 16.86 -43.66
N VAL A 463 17.16 16.33 -42.48
CA VAL A 463 17.67 16.82 -41.20
C VAL A 463 18.68 15.81 -40.68
N THR A 464 19.76 16.27 -40.06
CA THR A 464 20.65 15.41 -39.29
C THR A 464 20.21 15.42 -37.83
N ILE A 465 19.98 14.24 -37.26
CA ILE A 465 19.64 14.08 -35.84
C ILE A 465 20.78 13.32 -35.17
N THR A 466 21.44 13.97 -34.21
CA THR A 466 22.45 13.35 -33.35
C THR A 466 22.08 13.56 -31.89
N GLY A 467 22.59 12.73 -30.98
CA GLY A 467 22.26 12.89 -29.58
C GLY A 467 22.92 11.86 -28.68
N ASN A 468 22.87 12.13 -27.39
CA ASN A 468 23.26 11.21 -26.32
C ASN A 468 22.08 11.08 -25.33
N GLY A 469 22.32 10.53 -24.14
CA GLY A 469 21.28 10.38 -23.12
C GLY A 469 20.70 11.70 -22.57
N GLU A 470 21.38 12.83 -22.75
CA GLU A 470 20.99 14.12 -22.15
C GLU A 470 20.40 15.10 -23.17
N GLU A 471 20.86 15.04 -24.41
CA GLU A 471 20.49 16.00 -25.45
C GLU A 471 20.26 15.35 -26.81
N ILE A 472 19.43 16.02 -27.59
CA ILE A 472 19.24 15.76 -29.01
C ILE A 472 19.54 17.05 -29.79
N ARG A 473 20.31 16.90 -30.85
CA ARG A 473 20.70 17.96 -31.78
C ARG A 473 20.06 17.70 -33.13
N LEU A 474 19.37 18.73 -33.61
CA LEU A 474 18.77 18.80 -34.93
C LEU A 474 19.56 19.83 -35.73
N SER A 475 20.01 19.47 -36.92
CA SER A 475 20.64 20.43 -37.85
C SER A 475 20.15 20.19 -39.26
N HIS A 476 19.81 21.27 -39.96
CA HIS A 476 19.48 21.19 -41.38
C HIS A 476 20.69 20.69 -42.17
N THR A 477 20.47 19.78 -43.12
CA THR A 477 21.56 19.26 -43.95
C THR A 477 21.68 20.14 -45.20
N ASP A 478 22.81 20.80 -45.37
CA ASP A 478 23.15 21.53 -46.60
C ASP A 478 23.42 20.51 -47.72
N GLY A 479 22.37 19.98 -48.35
CA GLY A 479 22.52 18.97 -49.40
C GLY A 479 21.23 18.74 -50.19
N THR A 480 21.30 19.02 -51.49
CA THR A 480 20.27 18.73 -52.49
C THR A 480 19.77 17.29 -52.44
N PHE A 481 18.44 17.12 -52.52
CA PHE A 481 17.72 15.85 -52.73
C PHE A 481 18.50 14.93 -53.69
N LYS A 482 18.89 13.74 -53.23
CA LYS A 482 19.25 12.64 -54.14
C LYS A 482 17.98 11.83 -54.38
N GLU A 483 17.41 11.99 -55.57
CA GLU A 483 16.44 11.04 -56.11
C GLU A 483 17.13 9.67 -56.24
N ASP A 484 16.73 8.71 -55.41
CA ASP A 484 16.84 7.30 -55.80
C ASP A 484 15.57 6.97 -56.57
N LYS A 485 15.73 6.77 -57.88
CA LYS A 485 14.69 6.34 -58.83
C LYS A 485 14.45 4.83 -58.78
#